data_AF-A0A329CU04-F1
#
_entry.id   AF-A0A329CU04-F1
#
_cell.length_a   1.000
_cell.length_b   1.000
_cell.length_c   1.000
_cell.angle_alpha   90.00
_cell.angle_beta   90.00
_cell.angle_gamma   90.00
#
_symmetry.space_group_name_H-M   'P 1'
#
loop_
_entity.id
_entity.type
_entity.pdbx_description
1 polymer ?
#
loop_
_entity_poly.entity_id
_entity_poly.type
_entity_poly.pdbx_seq_one_letter_code
_entity_poly.pdbx_strand_id
1 'polypeptide(L)'
;MSRNPKLTPFASKRLRAAQLLAAGQSMDSVARTVDISVNTIRRYKAILDADGIEAFEKISVGGRRSALDDQARAWITKTVRGSPRRHGFDVDQWTNAKLQMVIERQFSVRFSIVYVRQLTIDLGVHDRMRSFKAPMQRAPGVLDDDALAWIAAAMRHSPRLHDFDADRWTTPRLTTIIERRFGVRYSRRYVWQIVTELGLAHLLTRMSN
;
A
#
# COMPACT_ATOMS: atom_id res chain seq x y z
N MET A 1 25.51 3.92 -26.31
CA MET A 1 25.23 2.51 -25.95
C MET A 1 24.52 2.48 -24.60
N SER A 2 23.19 2.56 -24.58
CA SER A 2 22.42 2.52 -23.33
C SER A 2 21.99 1.08 -23.03
N ARG A 3 22.46 0.52 -21.91
CA ARG A 3 22.03 -0.77 -21.38
C ARG A 3 20.55 -0.68 -21.00
N ASN A 4 19.70 -1.38 -21.74
CA ASN A 4 18.27 -1.49 -21.46
C ASN A 4 18.07 -2.40 -20.22
N PRO A 5 17.31 -1.99 -19.18
CA PRO A 5 17.10 -2.78 -17.98
C PRO A 5 16.39 -4.10 -18.31
N LYS A 6 16.78 -5.16 -17.59
CA LYS A 6 16.40 -6.57 -17.79
C LYS A 6 14.94 -6.72 -18.25
N LEU A 7 14.75 -7.00 -19.54
CA LEU A 7 13.45 -7.37 -20.13
C LEU A 7 12.90 -8.59 -19.39
N THR A 8 11.61 -8.57 -19.06
CA THR A 8 10.93 -9.73 -18.49
C THR A 8 11.02 -10.92 -19.46
N PRO A 9 10.97 -12.19 -19.00
CA PRO A 9 11.10 -13.36 -19.88
C PRO A 9 10.15 -13.32 -21.11
N PHE A 10 8.95 -12.79 -20.95
CA PHE A 10 7.99 -12.60 -22.05
C PHE A 10 8.36 -11.48 -23.02
N ALA A 11 8.88 -10.34 -22.53
CA ALA A 11 9.33 -9.25 -23.38
C ALA A 11 10.54 -9.68 -24.24
N SER A 12 11.44 -10.48 -23.67
CA SER A 12 12.57 -11.08 -24.39
C SER A 12 12.11 -12.05 -25.48
N LYS A 13 11.18 -12.97 -25.17
CA LYS A 13 10.61 -13.90 -26.17
C LYS A 13 9.91 -13.15 -27.31
N ARG A 14 9.19 -12.07 -27.00
CA ARG A 14 8.50 -11.24 -27.99
C ARG A 14 9.46 -10.48 -28.90
N LEU A 15 10.49 -9.83 -28.34
CA LEU A 15 11.50 -9.13 -29.14
C LEU A 15 12.22 -10.11 -30.07
N ARG A 16 12.58 -11.31 -29.57
CA ARG A 16 13.16 -12.38 -30.37
C ARG A 16 12.23 -12.83 -31.50
N ALA A 17 10.93 -12.99 -31.23
CA ALA A 17 9.95 -13.34 -32.25
C ALA A 17 9.85 -12.26 -33.34
N ALA A 18 9.82 -10.98 -32.98
CA ALA A 18 9.78 -9.87 -33.93
C ALA A 18 11.03 -9.83 -34.83
N GLN A 19 12.22 -10.04 -34.25
CA GLN A 19 13.47 -10.11 -35.01
C GLN A 19 13.47 -11.26 -36.03
N LEU A 20 13.01 -12.44 -35.63
CA LEU A 20 12.94 -13.61 -36.53
C LEU A 20 11.93 -13.40 -37.66
N LEU A 21 10.77 -12.80 -37.37
CA LEU A 21 9.78 -12.45 -38.38
C LEU A 21 10.30 -11.39 -39.36
N ALA A 22 11.02 -10.36 -38.87
CA ALA A 22 11.66 -9.35 -39.71
C ALA A 22 12.76 -9.94 -40.60
N ALA A 23 13.43 -11.00 -40.13
CA ALA A 23 14.39 -11.76 -40.91
C ALA A 23 13.75 -12.76 -41.92
N GLY A 24 12.42 -12.74 -42.07
CA GLY A 24 11.71 -13.56 -43.06
C GLY A 24 11.46 -15.01 -42.65
N GLN A 25 11.67 -15.39 -41.39
CA GLN A 25 11.35 -16.74 -40.91
C GLN A 25 9.83 -16.99 -40.94
N SER A 26 9.44 -18.25 -41.22
CA SER A 26 8.03 -18.65 -41.20
C SER A 26 7.44 -18.62 -39.79
N MET A 27 6.16 -18.27 -39.67
CA MET A 27 5.47 -18.14 -38.38
C MET A 27 5.57 -19.42 -37.53
N ASP A 28 5.47 -20.59 -38.15
CA ASP A 28 5.61 -21.89 -37.48
C ASP A 28 7.04 -22.16 -36.96
N SER A 29 8.06 -21.75 -37.71
CA SER A 29 9.45 -21.82 -37.29
C SER A 29 9.68 -20.93 -36.07
N VAL A 30 9.22 -19.68 -36.15
CA VAL A 30 9.33 -18.70 -35.06
C VAL A 30 8.62 -19.19 -33.81
N ALA A 31 7.40 -19.70 -33.93
CA ALA A 31 6.61 -20.22 -32.81
C ALA A 31 7.36 -21.32 -32.04
N ARG A 32 7.98 -22.27 -32.76
CA ARG A 32 8.80 -23.33 -32.16
C ARG A 32 10.07 -22.76 -31.50
N THR A 33 10.73 -21.80 -32.14
CA THR A 33 11.98 -21.21 -31.63
C THR A 33 11.79 -20.43 -30.32
N VAL A 34 10.71 -19.65 -30.21
CA VAL A 34 10.45 -18.81 -29.02
C VAL A 34 9.52 -19.45 -28.00
N ASP A 35 9.01 -20.66 -28.29
CA ASP A 35 8.07 -21.39 -27.44
C ASP A 35 6.83 -20.53 -27.11
N ILE A 36 6.12 -20.13 -28.18
CA ILE A 36 4.89 -19.32 -28.18
C ILE A 36 3.95 -19.87 -29.27
N SER A 37 2.63 -19.80 -29.06
CA SER A 37 1.65 -20.27 -30.04
C SER A 37 1.69 -19.50 -31.37
N VAL A 38 1.46 -20.21 -32.49
CA VAL A 38 1.42 -19.64 -33.85
C VAL A 38 0.41 -18.49 -33.96
N ASN A 39 -0.74 -18.55 -33.26
CA ASN A 39 -1.71 -17.46 -33.22
C ASN A 39 -1.15 -16.16 -32.62
N THR A 40 -0.31 -16.27 -31.60
CA THR A 40 0.36 -15.11 -30.99
C THR A 40 1.41 -14.55 -31.93
N ILE A 41 2.15 -15.41 -32.64
CA ILE A 41 3.11 -15.01 -33.67
C ILE A 41 2.42 -14.29 -34.83
N ARG A 42 1.24 -14.75 -35.26
CA ARG A 42 0.43 -14.06 -36.28
C ARG A 42 0.03 -12.66 -35.83
N ARG A 43 -0.36 -12.49 -34.57
CA ARG A 43 -0.66 -11.17 -33.98
C ARG A 43 0.58 -10.27 -33.93
N TYR A 44 1.74 -10.83 -33.58
CA TYR A 44 3.00 -10.09 -33.63
C TYR A 44 3.34 -9.67 -35.06
N LYS A 45 3.20 -10.54 -36.06
CA LYS A 45 3.42 -10.17 -37.46
C LYS A 45 2.54 -8.99 -37.89
N ALA A 46 1.27 -8.97 -37.52
CA ALA A 46 0.37 -7.85 -37.83
C ALA A 46 0.83 -6.52 -37.20
N ILE A 47 1.35 -6.56 -35.96
CA ILE A 47 1.90 -5.35 -35.31
C ILE A 47 3.22 -4.93 -35.95
N LEU A 48 4.07 -5.89 -36.30
CA LEU A 48 5.34 -5.63 -37.00
C LEU A 48 5.11 -4.97 -38.36
N ASP A 49 4.09 -5.42 -39.10
CA ASP A 49 3.74 -4.88 -40.41
C ASP A 49 3.12 -3.48 -40.34
N ALA A 50 2.39 -3.18 -39.26
CA ALA A 50 1.74 -1.89 -39.07
C ALA A 50 2.67 -0.82 -38.47
N ASP A 51 3.42 -1.18 -37.42
CA ASP A 51 4.09 -0.23 -36.52
C ASP A 51 5.62 -0.46 -36.41
N GLY A 52 6.15 -1.48 -37.10
CA GLY A 52 7.58 -1.80 -37.10
C GLY A 52 8.09 -2.43 -35.80
N ILE A 53 9.41 -2.65 -35.72
CA ILE A 53 10.06 -3.33 -34.57
C ILE A 53 9.96 -2.50 -33.29
N GLU A 54 9.98 -1.17 -33.38
CA GLU A 54 9.90 -0.25 -32.23
C GLU A 54 8.59 -0.38 -31.45
N ALA A 55 7.52 -0.85 -32.09
CA ALA A 55 6.25 -1.14 -31.43
C ALA A 55 6.41 -2.18 -30.32
N PHE A 56 7.32 -3.15 -30.48
CA PHE A 56 7.52 -4.24 -29.53
C PHE A 56 8.20 -3.84 -28.23
N GLU A 57 8.89 -2.70 -28.20
CA GLU A 57 9.38 -2.09 -26.96
C GLU A 57 8.21 -1.50 -26.16
N LYS A 58 7.19 -0.97 -26.85
CA LYS A 58 6.01 -0.31 -26.25
C LYS A 58 4.88 -1.26 -25.89
N ILE A 59 4.82 -2.46 -26.47
CA ILE A 59 3.81 -3.46 -26.09
C ILE A 59 4.10 -3.88 -24.63
N SER A 60 3.41 -3.34 -23.64
CA SER A 60 3.46 -3.97 -22.30
C SER A 60 2.86 -5.39 -22.39
N VAL A 61 3.38 -6.34 -21.59
CA VAL A 61 3.04 -7.77 -21.62
C VAL A 61 1.52 -7.97 -21.76
N GLY A 62 1.11 -8.63 -22.84
CA GLY A 62 -0.29 -8.75 -23.25
C GLY A 62 -1.18 -9.34 -22.15
N GLY A 63 -2.18 -8.56 -21.76
CA GLY A 63 -3.37 -8.94 -21.02
C GLY A 63 -4.48 -7.96 -21.39
N ARG A 64 -5.72 -8.19 -20.92
CA ARG A 64 -6.81 -7.19 -20.97
C ARG A 64 -6.21 -5.82 -20.63
N ARG A 65 -6.47 -4.76 -21.44
CA ARG A 65 -5.96 -3.40 -21.19
C ARG A 65 -6.01 -3.19 -19.68
N SER A 66 -4.83 -3.09 -19.04
CA SER A 66 -4.78 -2.82 -17.61
C SER A 66 -5.71 -1.63 -17.40
N ALA A 67 -6.68 -1.75 -16.49
CA ALA A 67 -7.57 -0.63 -16.18
C ALA A 67 -6.79 0.64 -15.80
N LEU A 68 -5.49 0.48 -15.52
CA LEU A 68 -4.49 1.54 -15.42
C LEU A 68 -3.42 1.36 -16.51
N ASP A 69 -3.63 1.98 -17.67
CA ASP A 69 -2.62 2.14 -18.72
C ASP A 69 -1.53 3.16 -18.30
N ASP A 70 -0.55 3.43 -19.16
CA ASP A 70 0.56 4.32 -18.81
C ASP A 70 0.11 5.75 -18.52
N GLN A 71 -0.96 6.22 -19.19
CA GLN A 71 -1.54 7.54 -18.93
C GLN A 71 -2.21 7.58 -17.55
N ALA A 72 -2.97 6.55 -17.19
CA ALA A 72 -3.57 6.43 -15.87
C ALA A 72 -2.50 6.32 -14.79
N ARG A 73 -1.43 5.57 -15.02
CA ARG A 73 -0.27 5.47 -14.11
C ARG A 73 0.43 6.82 -13.92
N ALA A 74 0.67 7.56 -14.99
CA ALA A 74 1.24 8.90 -14.93
C ALA A 74 0.33 9.88 -14.18
N TRP A 75 -0.99 9.80 -14.41
CA TRP A 75 -1.98 10.59 -13.67
C TRP A 75 -1.94 10.26 -12.17
N ILE A 76 -1.92 8.98 -11.80
CA ILE A 76 -1.84 8.55 -10.39
C ILE A 76 -0.57 9.10 -9.73
N THR A 77 0.59 8.98 -10.39
CA THR A 77 1.86 9.54 -9.90
C THR A 77 1.75 11.06 -9.68
N LYS A 78 1.17 11.80 -10.63
CA LYS A 78 0.96 13.26 -10.49
C LYS A 78 0.01 13.59 -9.34
N THR A 79 -1.10 12.86 -9.23
CA THR A 79 -2.10 13.01 -8.17
C THR A 79 -1.48 12.80 -6.78
N VAL A 80 -0.72 11.71 -6.60
CA VAL A 80 -0.06 11.38 -5.34
C VAL A 80 1.02 12.40 -4.96
N ARG A 81 1.72 12.98 -5.94
CA ARG A 81 2.69 14.06 -5.70
C ARG A 81 2.01 15.38 -5.28
N GLY A 82 0.73 15.55 -5.61
CA GLY A 82 -0.09 16.66 -5.17
C GLY A 82 -0.75 16.43 -3.81
N SER A 83 -1.55 17.41 -3.38
CA SER A 83 -2.30 17.37 -2.13
C SER A 83 -3.63 16.61 -2.26
N PRO A 84 -3.99 15.71 -1.31
CA PRO A 84 -5.34 15.15 -1.20
C PRO A 84 -6.45 16.20 -1.08
N ARG A 85 -6.16 17.43 -0.61
CA ARG A 85 -7.16 18.50 -0.50
C ARG A 85 -7.78 18.84 -1.86
N ARG A 86 -7.00 18.70 -2.94
CA ARG A 86 -7.48 18.90 -4.32
C ARG A 86 -8.56 17.89 -4.74
N HIS A 87 -8.70 16.81 -3.97
CA HIS A 87 -9.71 15.76 -4.17
C HIS A 87 -10.78 15.76 -3.07
N GLY A 88 -10.90 16.86 -2.32
CA GLY A 88 -11.96 17.07 -1.32
C GLY A 88 -11.73 16.38 0.02
N PHE A 89 -10.47 16.07 0.38
CA PHE A 89 -10.15 15.57 1.70
C PHE A 89 -9.68 16.70 2.63
N ASP A 90 -10.22 16.77 3.84
CA ASP A 90 -9.90 17.83 4.80
C ASP A 90 -8.46 17.78 5.32
N VAL A 91 -7.89 16.57 5.34
CA VAL A 91 -6.52 16.31 5.81
C VAL A 91 -5.60 16.11 4.63
N ASP A 92 -4.54 16.93 4.58
CA ASP A 92 -3.50 16.96 3.54
C ASP A 92 -2.48 15.81 3.67
N GLN A 93 -3.00 14.59 3.75
CA GLN A 93 -2.18 13.39 3.92
C GLN A 93 -2.76 12.23 3.11
N TRP A 94 -1.97 11.65 2.21
CA TRP A 94 -2.36 10.48 1.44
C TRP A 94 -2.37 9.22 2.30
N THR A 95 -3.39 8.40 2.09
CA THR A 95 -3.49 7.02 2.56
C THR A 95 -3.91 6.13 1.40
N ASN A 96 -3.65 4.82 1.47
CA ASN A 96 -4.07 3.87 0.44
C ASN A 96 -5.60 3.91 0.22
N ALA A 97 -6.39 4.14 1.28
CA ALA A 97 -7.84 4.27 1.19
C ALA A 97 -8.26 5.54 0.43
N LYS A 98 -7.64 6.69 0.73
CA LYS A 98 -7.91 7.93 -0.01
C LYS A 98 -7.55 7.79 -1.49
N LEU A 99 -6.41 7.18 -1.78
CA LEU A 99 -5.99 6.94 -3.16
C LEU A 99 -6.95 5.98 -3.88
N GLN A 100 -7.38 4.89 -3.23
CA GLN A 100 -8.40 3.98 -3.77
C GLN A 100 -9.67 4.73 -4.17
N MET A 101 -10.20 5.59 -3.27
CA MET A 101 -11.39 6.39 -3.54
C MET A 101 -11.20 7.33 -4.74
N VAL A 102 -10.01 7.94 -4.87
CA VAL A 102 -9.71 8.85 -5.98
C VAL A 102 -9.58 8.10 -7.30
N ILE A 103 -8.96 6.92 -7.31
CA ILE A 103 -8.87 6.05 -8.48
C ILE A 103 -10.25 5.56 -8.90
N GLU A 104 -11.08 5.13 -7.95
CA GLU A 104 -12.45 4.69 -8.21
C GLU A 104 -13.30 5.82 -8.82
N ARG A 105 -13.20 7.04 -8.30
CA ARG A 105 -13.89 8.21 -8.88
C ARG A 105 -13.40 8.56 -10.29
N GLN A 106 -12.09 8.48 -10.53
CA GLN A 106 -11.50 8.88 -11.81
C GLN A 106 -11.72 7.85 -12.92
N PHE A 107 -11.63 6.56 -12.60
CA PHE A 107 -11.60 5.48 -13.59
C PHE A 107 -12.80 4.53 -13.49
N SER A 108 -13.72 4.75 -12.53
CA SER A 108 -14.88 3.87 -12.27
C SER A 108 -14.50 2.41 -12.00
N VAL A 109 -13.28 2.18 -11.51
CA VAL A 109 -12.76 0.85 -11.17
C VAL A 109 -12.28 0.86 -9.74
N ARG A 110 -12.83 -0.05 -8.93
CA ARG A 110 -12.41 -0.25 -7.54
C ARG A 110 -11.38 -1.37 -7.46
N PHE A 111 -10.17 -1.02 -7.04
CA PHE A 111 -9.12 -2.00 -6.74
C PHE A 111 -9.09 -2.34 -5.25
N SER A 112 -8.47 -3.45 -4.86
CA SER A 112 -8.23 -3.74 -3.44
C SER A 112 -7.20 -2.77 -2.84
N ILE A 113 -7.29 -2.51 -1.54
CA ILE A 113 -6.32 -1.66 -0.82
C ILE A 113 -4.89 -2.23 -0.93
N VAL A 114 -4.76 -3.56 -0.94
CA VAL A 114 -3.48 -4.26 -1.13
C VAL A 114 -2.90 -3.98 -2.51
N TYR A 115 -3.74 -4.04 -3.55
CA TYR A 115 -3.34 -3.69 -4.91
C TYR A 115 -2.93 -2.23 -5.03
N VAL A 116 -3.70 -1.31 -4.44
CA VAL A 116 -3.35 0.13 -4.43
C VAL A 116 -2.00 0.36 -3.75
N ARG A 117 -1.72 -0.33 -2.64
CA ARG A 117 -0.40 -0.26 -2.01
C ARG A 117 0.69 -0.75 -2.97
N GLN A 118 0.52 -1.93 -3.59
CA GLN A 118 1.51 -2.46 -4.52
C GLN A 118 1.74 -1.51 -5.70
N LEU A 119 0.66 -0.94 -6.25
CA LEU A 119 0.71 0.06 -7.30
C LEU A 119 1.55 1.28 -6.91
N THR A 120 1.41 1.79 -5.68
CA THR A 120 2.23 2.94 -5.22
C THR A 120 3.72 2.61 -5.06
N ILE A 121 4.04 1.36 -4.73
CA ILE A 121 5.42 0.86 -4.67
C ILE A 121 5.99 0.78 -6.08
N ASP A 122 5.25 0.17 -7.01
CA ASP A 122 5.67 0.02 -8.40
C ASP A 122 5.86 1.37 -9.10
N LEU A 123 5.05 2.37 -8.74
CA LEU A 123 5.15 3.75 -9.25
C LEU A 123 6.21 4.60 -8.52
N GLY A 124 6.85 4.08 -7.47
CA GLY A 124 7.88 4.79 -6.71
C GLY A 124 7.36 6.01 -5.94
N VAL A 125 6.09 6.02 -5.53
CA VAL A 125 5.44 7.12 -4.80
C VAL A 125 4.92 6.69 -3.42
N HIS A 126 5.32 5.52 -2.95
CA HIS A 126 4.91 4.99 -1.65
C HIS A 126 5.46 5.84 -0.47
N ASP A 127 6.56 6.59 -0.66
CA ASP A 127 7.07 7.55 0.32
C ASP A 127 6.07 8.68 0.64
N ARG A 128 5.26 9.06 -0.35
CA ARG A 128 4.16 10.02 -0.20
C ARG A 128 2.93 9.41 0.47
N MET A 129 2.86 8.08 0.56
CA MET A 129 1.82 7.40 1.30
C MET A 129 2.18 7.39 2.78
N ARG A 130 1.22 7.76 3.62
CA ARG A 130 1.34 7.43 5.04
C ARG A 130 1.25 5.91 5.17
N SER A 131 2.30 5.29 5.70
CA SER A 131 2.24 3.92 6.21
C SER A 131 1.00 3.79 7.09
N PHE A 132 0.31 2.64 7.00
CA PHE A 132 -0.87 2.27 7.78
C PHE A 132 -0.51 2.15 9.28
N LYS A 133 -0.14 3.28 9.87
CA LYS A 133 0.10 3.60 11.27
C LYS A 133 -0.03 5.12 11.40
N ALA A 134 -1.12 5.68 10.90
CA ALA A 134 -1.66 6.88 11.53
C ALA A 134 -1.89 6.54 12.99
N PRO A 135 -1.34 7.32 13.97
CA PRO A 135 -2.05 7.43 15.22
C PRO A 135 -3.48 7.68 14.79
N MET A 136 -4.36 6.74 15.16
CA MET A 136 -5.79 6.92 15.04
C MET A 136 -6.02 8.36 15.47
N GLN A 137 -6.47 9.22 14.55
CA GLN A 137 -6.78 10.60 14.90
C GLN A 137 -7.64 10.49 16.14
N ARG A 138 -7.10 10.98 17.26
CA ARG A 138 -7.76 10.87 18.57
C ARG A 138 -9.14 11.46 18.34
N ALA A 139 -10.18 10.67 18.56
CA ALA A 139 -11.53 11.22 18.56
C ALA A 139 -11.50 12.42 19.52
N PRO A 140 -11.88 13.63 19.08
CA PRO A 140 -11.85 14.79 19.96
C PRO A 140 -12.69 14.48 21.21
N GLY A 141 -12.07 14.56 22.39
CA GLY A 141 -12.79 14.70 23.65
C GLY A 141 -12.64 13.64 24.74
N VAL A 142 -11.84 12.56 24.60
CA VAL A 142 -11.70 11.57 25.72
C VAL A 142 -10.27 11.10 26.03
N LEU A 143 -9.33 11.17 25.07
CA LEU A 143 -7.89 10.94 25.29
C LEU A 143 -7.09 12.18 24.87
N ASP A 144 -7.41 13.31 25.48
CA ASP A 144 -6.63 14.53 25.36
C ASP A 144 -5.35 14.46 26.22
N ASP A 145 -4.59 15.55 26.24
CA ASP A 145 -3.32 15.60 26.97
C ASP A 145 -3.53 15.47 28.49
N ASP A 146 -4.69 15.89 29.02
CA ASP A 146 -5.06 15.73 30.43
C ASP A 146 -5.31 14.25 30.78
N ALA A 147 -6.03 13.52 29.92
CA ALA A 147 -6.23 12.08 30.09
C ALA A 147 -4.89 11.31 30.04
N LEU A 148 -3.97 11.71 29.16
CA LEU A 148 -2.63 11.12 29.07
C LEU A 148 -1.76 11.43 30.29
N ALA A 149 -1.80 12.66 30.78
CA ALA A 149 -1.12 13.06 32.00
C ALA A 149 -1.65 12.28 33.21
N TRP A 150 -2.97 12.09 33.30
CA TRP A 150 -3.59 11.28 34.35
C TRP A 150 -3.16 9.81 34.27
N ILE A 151 -3.17 9.20 33.07
CA ILE A 151 -2.70 7.82 32.89
C ILE A 151 -1.24 7.67 33.33
N ALA A 152 -0.38 8.61 32.94
CA ALA A 152 1.02 8.60 33.33
C ALA A 152 1.21 8.74 34.84
N ALA A 153 0.44 9.61 35.49
CA ALA A 153 0.46 9.78 36.94
C ALA A 153 -0.04 8.52 37.67
N ALA A 154 -1.18 7.96 37.26
CA ALA A 154 -1.73 6.74 37.83
C ALA A 154 -0.73 5.57 37.76
N MET A 155 -0.04 5.41 36.62
CA MET A 155 0.95 4.34 36.45
C MET A 155 2.21 4.50 37.30
N ARG A 156 2.57 5.72 37.69
CA ARG A 156 3.70 5.98 38.62
C ARG A 156 3.36 5.57 40.06
N HIS A 157 2.08 5.44 40.38
CA HIS A 157 1.58 4.97 41.66
C HIS A 157 1.28 3.46 41.62
N SER A 158 1.21 2.82 42.80
CA SER A 158 0.90 1.40 42.89
C SER A 158 -0.56 1.13 42.46
N PRO A 159 -0.85 0.01 41.75
CA PRO A 159 -2.22 -0.39 41.44
C PRO A 159 -3.14 -0.55 42.68
N ARG A 160 -2.55 -0.72 43.87
CA ARG A 160 -3.28 -0.74 45.15
C ARG A 160 -4.06 0.53 45.43
N LEU A 161 -3.58 1.68 44.94
CA LEU A 161 -4.28 2.97 45.05
C LEU A 161 -5.48 3.08 44.09
N HIS A 162 -5.67 2.08 43.23
CA HIS A 162 -6.75 2.02 42.25
C HIS A 162 -7.60 0.75 42.42
N ASP A 163 -7.74 0.28 43.66
CA ASP A 163 -8.56 -0.86 44.06
C ASP A 163 -8.13 -2.20 43.44
N PHE A 164 -6.84 -2.37 43.15
CA PHE A 164 -6.29 -3.69 42.82
C PHE A 164 -5.43 -4.22 43.95
N ASP A 165 -5.70 -5.44 44.41
CA ASP A 165 -4.80 -6.16 45.32
C ASP A 165 -3.60 -6.73 44.54
N ALA A 166 -2.74 -5.85 44.02
CA ALA A 166 -1.55 -6.20 43.27
C ALA A 166 -0.52 -5.05 43.21
N ASP A 167 0.76 -5.42 43.20
CA ASP A 167 1.87 -4.45 43.17
C ASP A 167 2.34 -4.08 41.76
N ARG A 168 1.80 -4.71 40.70
CA ARG A 168 2.23 -4.49 39.31
C ARG A 168 1.09 -4.12 38.37
N TRP A 169 1.37 -3.17 37.50
CA TRP A 169 0.46 -2.81 36.41
C TRP A 169 0.45 -3.89 35.34
N THR A 170 -0.74 -4.15 34.82
CA THR A 170 -0.97 -5.02 33.65
C THR A 170 -1.91 -4.31 32.69
N THR A 171 -1.86 -4.67 31.40
CA THR A 171 -2.75 -4.09 30.39
C THR A 171 -4.24 -4.21 30.75
N PRO A 172 -4.73 -5.35 31.30
CA PRO A 172 -6.10 -5.44 31.81
C PRO A 172 -6.42 -4.44 32.93
N ARG A 173 -5.56 -4.32 33.95
CA ARG A 173 -5.77 -3.37 35.07
C ARG A 173 -5.82 -1.93 34.58
N LEU A 174 -4.94 -1.58 33.64
CA LEU A 174 -4.92 -0.26 33.03
C LEU A 174 -6.19 0.01 32.20
N THR A 175 -6.69 -1.01 31.48
CA THR A 175 -7.97 -0.90 30.76
C THR A 175 -9.11 -0.63 31.73
N THR A 176 -9.16 -1.32 32.87
CA THR A 176 -10.19 -1.15 33.91
C THR A 176 -10.20 0.26 34.50
N ILE A 177 -9.05 0.85 34.83
CA ILE A 177 -9.05 2.21 35.42
C ILE A 177 -9.42 3.28 34.40
N ILE A 178 -9.04 3.09 33.13
CA ILE A 178 -9.40 4.02 32.04
C ILE A 178 -10.91 3.95 31.79
N GLU A 179 -11.47 2.73 31.76
CA GLU A 179 -12.92 2.51 31.65
C GLU A 179 -13.68 3.13 32.82
N ARG A 180 -13.20 2.98 34.06
CA ARG A 180 -13.80 3.60 35.26
C ARG A 180 -13.73 5.12 35.24
N ARG A 181 -12.61 5.71 34.82
CA ARG A 181 -12.37 7.16 34.90
C ARG A 181 -13.03 7.93 33.77
N PHE A 182 -13.00 7.37 32.55
CA PHE A 182 -13.38 8.07 31.32
C PHE A 182 -14.60 7.43 30.62
N GLY A 183 -15.11 6.30 31.12
CA GLY A 183 -16.27 5.62 30.54
C GLY A 183 -16.01 4.98 29.17
N VAL A 184 -14.74 4.92 28.74
CA VAL A 184 -14.36 4.38 27.42
C VAL A 184 -13.46 3.17 27.58
N ARG A 185 -13.82 2.11 26.87
CA ARG A 185 -13.05 0.88 26.81
C ARG A 185 -12.16 0.86 25.57
N TYR A 186 -10.86 0.81 25.79
CA TYR A 186 -9.87 0.67 24.73
C TYR A 186 -9.43 -0.77 24.55
N SER A 187 -9.02 -1.13 23.32
CA SER A 187 -8.42 -2.44 23.09
C SER A 187 -7.08 -2.56 23.84
N ARG A 188 -6.74 -3.77 24.32
CA ARG A 188 -5.47 -4.04 25.02
C ARG A 188 -4.25 -3.61 24.19
N ARG A 189 -4.29 -3.81 22.87
CA ARG A 189 -3.25 -3.37 21.92
C ARG A 189 -3.11 -1.85 21.90
N TYR A 190 -4.22 -1.12 21.91
CA TYR A 190 -4.22 0.34 21.90
C TYR A 190 -3.74 0.92 23.23
N VAL A 191 -4.16 0.33 24.36
CA VAL A 191 -3.65 0.68 25.69
C VAL A 191 -2.14 0.46 25.77
N TRP A 192 -1.64 -0.67 25.26
CA TRP A 192 -0.19 -0.92 25.19
C TRP A 192 0.53 0.13 24.34
N GLN A 193 -0.03 0.51 23.19
CA GLN A 193 0.52 1.57 22.34
C GLN A 193 0.61 2.91 23.07
N ILE A 194 -0.45 3.34 23.77
CA ILE A 194 -0.47 4.58 24.56
C ILE A 194 0.68 4.58 25.57
N VAL A 195 0.84 3.49 26.31
CA VAL A 195 1.88 3.36 27.33
C VAL A 195 3.29 3.35 26.72
N THR A 196 3.47 2.74 25.55
CA THR A 196 4.73 2.80 24.80
C THR A 196 5.05 4.23 24.35
N GLU A 197 4.05 4.96 23.84
CA GLU A 197 4.21 6.37 23.45
C GLU A 197 4.53 7.27 24.65
N LEU A 198 4.01 6.96 25.84
CA LEU A 198 4.34 7.63 27.10
C LEU A 198 5.69 7.21 27.71
N GLY A 199 6.40 6.24 27.12
CA GLY A 199 7.67 5.71 27.66
C GLY A 199 7.52 4.84 28.92
N LEU A 200 6.29 4.47 29.30
CA LEU A 200 5.98 3.76 30.56
C LEU A 200 5.79 2.25 30.36
N ALA A 201 6.17 1.70 29.20
CA ALA A 201 5.97 0.28 28.89
C ALA A 201 6.69 -0.67 29.87
N HIS A 202 7.76 -0.19 30.51
CA HIS A 202 8.52 -0.92 31.52
C HIS A 202 7.74 -1.13 32.84
N LEU A 203 6.71 -0.33 33.11
CA LEU A 203 5.85 -0.49 34.28
C LEU A 203 4.78 -1.57 34.08
N LEU A 204 4.54 -1.99 32.84
CA LEU A 204 3.62 -3.08 32.53
C LEU A 204 4.34 -4.43 32.64
N THR A 205 3.77 -5.33 33.43
CA THR A 205 4.14 -6.73 33.38
C THR A 205 3.43 -7.40 32.21
N ARG A 206 4.17 -8.10 31.36
CA ARG A 206 3.58 -8.98 30.35
C ARG A 206 2.91 -10.13 31.09
N MET A 207 1.58 -10.19 31.07
CA MET A 207 0.89 -11.43 31.37
C MET A 207 1.08 -12.33 30.15
N SER A 208 1.88 -13.39 30.29
CA SER A 208 1.74 -14.58 29.47
C SER A 208 0.32 -15.09 29.71
N ASN A 209 -0.46 -15.21 28.63
CA ASN A 209 -1.78 -15.83 28.69
C ASN A 209 -1.64 -17.34 28.84
#